data_AF-A0A6G0VLU8-F1
#
_entry.id   AF-A0A6G0VLU8-F1
#
_cell.length_a   1.000
_cell.length_b   1.000
_cell.length_c   1.000
_cell.angle_alpha   90.00
_cell.angle_beta   90.00
_cell.angle_gamma   90.00
#
_symmetry.space_group_name_H-M   'P 1'
#
loop_
_entity.id
_entity.type
_entity.pdbx_description
1 polymer ?
#
loop_
_entity_poly.entity_id
_entity_poly.type
_entity_poly.pdbx_seq_one_letter_code
_entity_poly.pdbx_strand_id
1 'polypeptide(L)'
;MWSISGSFKYFQNSIDNMKPSQLSHYTRKCYRDGCKGTITVTKHLGRHIFIEINMKTSAKTEEIKCKIQDLPDTILVENHRFRLVAAIAFISSDVGCMGHYKSYVRRATGFWEVHDDLCRKINRTSEKTEITPHILFFIKKKQNIKYTFMEIHILFYKPII
;
A
#
# COMPACT_ATOMS: atom_id res chain seq x y z
N MET A 1 2.63 -3.71 -9.93
CA MET A 1 1.39 -3.12 -9.39
C MET A 1 0.42 -4.28 -9.26
N TRP A 2 -0.04 -4.55 -8.05
CA TRP A 2 -0.59 -5.85 -7.68
C TRP A 2 -1.99 -5.70 -7.07
N SER A 3 -2.91 -6.62 -7.36
CA SER A 3 -4.34 -6.49 -7.09
C SER A 3 -4.86 -7.61 -6.19
N ILE A 4 -5.61 -7.27 -5.13
CA ILE A 4 -6.30 -8.20 -4.21
C ILE A 4 -7.82 -8.00 -4.25
N SER A 5 -8.62 -9.08 -4.28
CA SER A 5 -10.09 -9.06 -4.19
C SER A 5 -10.65 -9.76 -2.94
N GLY A 6 -11.73 -9.21 -2.37
CA GLY A 6 -12.48 -9.77 -1.22
C GLY A 6 -12.04 -9.27 0.17
N SER A 7 -12.97 -9.26 1.14
CA SER A 7 -12.83 -8.73 2.52
C SER A 7 -11.42 -8.79 3.13
N PHE A 8 -11.03 -7.75 3.89
CA PHE A 8 -9.75 -7.68 4.61
C PHE A 8 -9.50 -8.85 5.57
N LYS A 9 -10.55 -9.61 5.95
CA LYS A 9 -10.42 -10.86 6.71
C LYS A 9 -9.45 -11.86 6.07
N TYR A 10 -9.38 -11.91 4.74
CA TYR A 10 -8.53 -12.85 4.01
C TYR A 10 -7.29 -12.17 3.38
N PHE A 11 -6.96 -10.95 3.80
CA PHE A 11 -5.90 -10.16 3.19
C PHE A 11 -4.54 -10.87 3.21
N GLN A 12 -4.18 -11.52 4.33
CA GLN A 12 -2.93 -12.28 4.43
C GLN A 12 -2.92 -13.47 3.45
N ASN A 13 -4.04 -14.19 3.33
CA ASN A 13 -4.16 -15.27 2.35
C ASN A 13 -3.95 -14.76 0.91
N SER A 14 -4.43 -13.55 0.58
CA SER A 14 -4.19 -12.95 -0.73
C SER A 14 -2.72 -12.59 -0.97
N ILE A 15 -2.00 -12.16 0.08
CA ILE A 15 -0.55 -11.94 0.04
C ILE A 15 0.19 -13.27 -0.16
N ASP A 16 -0.20 -14.32 0.56
CA ASP A 16 0.48 -15.62 0.53
C ASP A 16 0.30 -16.32 -0.84
N ASN A 17 -0.84 -16.08 -1.50
CA ASN A 17 -1.17 -16.67 -2.80
C ASN A 17 -0.76 -15.78 -4.01
N MET A 18 -0.06 -14.69 -3.76
CA MET A 18 0.30 -13.70 -4.76
C MET A 18 1.33 -14.24 -5.77
N LYS A 19 1.05 -14.07 -7.07
CA LYS A 19 1.90 -14.56 -8.17
C LYS A 19 2.32 -13.43 -9.13
N PRO A 20 3.57 -13.44 -9.64
CA PRO A 20 4.70 -14.24 -9.18
C PRO A 20 5.14 -13.86 -7.75
N SER A 21 5.95 -14.72 -7.12
CA SER A 21 6.42 -14.45 -5.75
C SER A 21 7.18 -13.12 -5.66
N GLN A 22 7.14 -12.51 -4.47
CA GLN A 22 7.74 -11.20 -4.19
C GLN A 22 9.27 -11.19 -4.43
N LEU A 23 9.94 -12.32 -4.18
CA LEU A 23 11.37 -12.55 -4.45
C LEU A 23 11.61 -13.42 -5.68
N SER A 24 10.71 -13.37 -6.66
CA SER A 24 10.85 -14.13 -7.90
C SER A 24 12.24 -13.95 -8.51
N HIS A 25 12.88 -15.09 -8.74
CA HIS A 25 14.05 -15.17 -9.59
C HIS A 25 13.53 -15.33 -11.02
N TYR A 26 14.06 -14.55 -11.94
CA TYR A 26 13.77 -14.74 -13.34
C TYR A 26 15.04 -14.62 -14.16
N THR A 27 15.09 -15.38 -15.24
CA THR A 27 16.18 -15.30 -16.19
C THR A 27 15.83 -14.29 -17.28
N ARG A 28 16.82 -13.53 -17.75
CA ARG A 28 16.69 -12.64 -18.90
C ARG A 28 17.99 -12.60 -19.69
N LYS A 29 17.93 -12.11 -20.93
CA LYS A 29 19.12 -11.87 -21.76
C LYS A 29 20.05 -10.87 -21.06
N CYS A 30 21.35 -11.13 -21.11
CA CYS A 30 22.34 -10.14 -20.69
C CYS A 30 22.37 -8.97 -21.68
N TYR A 31 22.30 -7.73 -21.17
CA TYR A 31 22.40 -6.53 -21.99
C TYR A 31 23.79 -5.90 -21.98
N ARG A 32 24.78 -6.57 -21.38
CA ARG A 32 26.18 -6.10 -21.40
C ARG A 32 26.77 -6.37 -22.78
N ASP A 33 27.40 -5.38 -23.39
CA ASP A 33 28.06 -5.53 -24.69
C ASP A 33 29.04 -6.71 -24.68
N GLY A 34 28.97 -7.53 -25.73
CA GLY A 34 29.76 -8.76 -25.87
C GLY A 34 29.25 -9.98 -25.08
N CYS A 35 28.26 -9.82 -24.19
CA CYS A 35 27.69 -10.96 -23.46
C CYS A 35 26.45 -11.52 -24.18
N LYS A 36 26.57 -12.72 -24.76
CA LYS A 36 25.45 -13.46 -25.39
C LYS A 36 24.69 -14.37 -24.42
N GLY A 37 25.03 -14.33 -23.13
CA GLY A 37 24.50 -15.22 -22.11
C GLY A 37 23.14 -14.80 -21.53
N THR A 38 22.61 -15.66 -20.67
CA THR A 38 21.43 -15.41 -19.84
C THR A 38 21.89 -15.07 -18.43
N ILE A 39 21.28 -14.06 -17.82
CA ILE A 39 21.50 -13.71 -16.41
C ILE A 39 20.27 -14.08 -15.58
N THR A 40 20.52 -14.52 -14.35
CA THR A 40 19.48 -14.65 -13.33
C THR A 40 19.38 -13.35 -12.56
N VAL A 41 18.18 -12.79 -12.50
CA VAL A 41 17.88 -11.61 -11.69
C VAL A 41 17.17 -12.07 -10.43
N THR A 42 17.76 -11.74 -9.29
CA THR A 42 17.17 -11.91 -7.97
C THR A 42 16.55 -10.59 -7.53
N LYS A 43 15.30 -10.64 -7.07
CA LYS A 43 14.65 -9.50 -6.44
C LYS A 43 14.77 -9.64 -4.92
N HIS A 44 14.91 -8.51 -4.23
CA HIS A 44 14.93 -8.43 -2.77
C HIS A 44 13.80 -7.54 -2.28
N LEU A 45 13.18 -7.92 -1.17
CA LEU A 45 12.08 -7.18 -0.59
C LEU A 45 12.60 -5.90 0.07
N GLY A 46 12.02 -4.78 -0.32
CA GLY A 46 12.35 -3.48 0.24
C GLY A 46 11.86 -3.28 1.67
N ARG A 47 12.08 -2.07 2.20
CA ARG A 47 11.57 -1.66 3.52
C ARG A 47 10.13 -1.13 3.47
N HIS A 48 9.60 -0.95 2.27
CA HIS A 48 8.35 -0.27 1.97
C HIS A 48 7.54 -1.16 1.02
N ILE A 49 6.26 -1.37 1.31
CA ILE A 49 5.35 -2.13 0.45
C ILE A 49 4.11 -1.29 0.20
N PHE A 50 3.79 -1.09 -1.07
CA PHE A 50 2.53 -0.53 -1.53
C PHE A 50 1.68 -1.66 -2.09
N ILE A 51 0.48 -1.83 -1.53
CA ILE A 51 -0.49 -2.82 -2.00
C ILE A 51 -1.67 -2.04 -2.57
N GLU A 52 -1.87 -2.16 -3.87
CA GLU A 52 -3.08 -1.67 -4.51
C GLU A 52 -4.20 -2.68 -4.25
N ILE A 53 -5.34 -2.16 -3.84
CA ILE A 53 -6.54 -2.92 -3.56
C ILE A 53 -7.41 -2.81 -4.80
N ASN A 54 -7.73 -3.96 -5.40
CA ASN A 54 -8.61 -4.03 -6.56
C ASN A 54 -9.68 -5.07 -6.24
N MET A 55 -10.59 -4.64 -5.37
CA MET A 55 -11.67 -5.48 -4.93
C MET A 55 -12.86 -5.30 -5.86
N LYS A 56 -12.97 -6.20 -6.84
CA LYS A 56 -14.19 -6.34 -7.64
C LYS A 56 -15.21 -7.11 -6.80
N THR A 57 -16.29 -6.45 -6.42
CA THR A 57 -17.49 -7.10 -5.89
C THR A 57 -18.25 -7.76 -7.06
N SER A 58 -19.02 -8.81 -6.77
CA SER A 58 -19.79 -9.57 -7.77
C SER A 58 -20.86 -8.70 -8.45
N ALA A 59 -21.32 -7.64 -7.79
CA ALA A 59 -22.02 -6.53 -8.42
C ALA A 59 -20.97 -5.50 -8.85
N LYS A 60 -20.76 -5.32 -10.16
CA LYS A 60 -19.72 -4.45 -10.77
C LYS A 60 -19.75 -2.96 -10.36
N THR A 61 -20.58 -2.57 -9.41
CA THR A 61 -20.93 -1.18 -9.08
C THR A 61 -20.64 -0.78 -7.64
N GLU A 62 -20.23 -1.69 -6.74
CA GLU A 62 -20.03 -1.34 -5.33
C GLU A 62 -18.56 -1.31 -4.93
N GLU A 63 -18.07 -0.11 -4.64
CA GLU A 63 -16.79 0.13 -3.98
C GLU A 63 -16.78 -0.50 -2.58
N ILE A 64 -15.67 -1.14 -2.21
CA ILE A 64 -15.55 -1.74 -0.87
C ILE A 64 -15.24 -0.65 0.14
N LYS A 65 -16.22 -0.39 1.00
CA LYS A 65 -16.06 0.44 2.18
C LYS A 65 -15.66 -0.40 3.39
N CYS A 66 -14.76 0.12 4.22
CA CYS A 66 -14.40 -0.48 5.50
C CYS A 66 -14.05 0.59 6.52
N LYS A 67 -14.03 0.25 7.82
CA LYS A 67 -13.46 1.16 8.81
C LYS A 67 -11.95 1.04 8.82
N ILE A 68 -11.25 2.10 9.22
CA ILE A 68 -9.78 2.09 9.37
C ILE A 68 -9.32 0.96 10.30
N GLN A 69 -10.03 0.72 11.40
CA GLN A 69 -9.75 -0.38 12.34
C GLN A 69 -9.88 -1.78 11.73
N ASP A 70 -10.59 -1.93 10.61
CA ASP A 70 -10.77 -3.23 9.94
C ASP A 70 -9.61 -3.54 8.98
N LEU A 71 -8.74 -2.56 8.70
CA LEU A 71 -7.53 -2.75 7.92
C LEU A 71 -6.50 -3.57 8.70
N PRO A 72 -5.69 -4.39 8.01
CA PRO A 72 -4.64 -5.17 8.68
C PRO A 72 -3.57 -4.26 9.28
N ASP A 73 -3.42 -4.28 10.60
CA ASP A 73 -2.36 -3.53 11.32
C ASP A 73 -0.95 -3.95 10.88
N THR A 74 -0.79 -5.26 10.65
CA THR A 74 0.46 -5.87 10.22
C THR A 74 0.22 -6.97 9.20
N ILE A 75 1.21 -7.17 8.34
CA ILE A 75 1.27 -8.30 7.40
C ILE A 75 2.60 -9.03 7.54
N LEU A 76 2.61 -10.30 7.13
CA LEU A 76 3.80 -11.12 7.02
C LEU A 76 4.11 -11.34 5.54
N VAL A 77 5.35 -11.09 5.13
CA VAL A 77 5.83 -11.40 3.78
C VAL A 77 7.17 -12.12 3.94
N GLU A 78 7.25 -13.40 3.58
CA GLU A 78 8.50 -14.20 3.62
C GLU A 78 9.28 -14.02 4.94
N ASN A 79 8.60 -14.21 6.07
CA ASN A 79 9.10 -14.07 7.44
C ASN A 79 9.39 -12.63 7.92
N HIS A 80 9.06 -11.63 7.11
CA HIS A 80 9.24 -10.23 7.46
C HIS A 80 7.92 -9.61 7.88
N ARG A 81 7.89 -8.99 9.07
CA ARG A 81 6.71 -8.27 9.56
C ARG A 81 6.73 -6.84 9.05
N PHE A 82 5.62 -6.43 8.46
CA PHE A 82 5.39 -5.05 8.05
C PHE A 82 4.21 -4.46 8.84
N ARG A 83 4.26 -3.15 9.12
CA ARG A 83 3.20 -2.40 9.81
C ARG A 83 2.52 -1.47 8.81
N LEU A 84 1.20 -1.40 8.87
CA LEU A 84 0.41 -0.40 8.14
C LEU A 84 0.71 1.00 8.69
N VAL A 85 1.05 1.92 7.78
CA VAL A 85 1.31 3.33 8.12
C VAL A 85 0.41 4.29 7.37
N ALA A 86 -0.16 3.89 6.24
CA ALA A 86 -1.15 4.72 5.57
C ALA A 86 -2.13 3.91 4.73
N ALA A 87 -3.32 4.48 4.54
CA ALA A 87 -4.30 4.07 3.56
C ALA A 87 -4.65 5.28 2.69
N ILE A 88 -4.62 5.11 1.37
CA ILE A 88 -5.07 6.10 0.40
C ILE A 88 -6.47 5.66 -0.01
N ALA A 89 -7.45 6.52 0.21
CA ALA A 89 -8.84 6.21 -0.02
C ALA A 89 -9.47 7.19 -1.00
N PHE A 90 -10.31 6.65 -1.87
CA PHE A 90 -11.12 7.43 -2.79
C PHE A 90 -12.41 7.86 -2.11
N ILE A 91 -12.81 9.10 -2.36
CA ILE A 91 -14.07 9.67 -1.91
C ILE A 91 -14.88 9.99 -3.17
N SER A 92 -15.92 9.21 -3.41
CA SER A 92 -16.88 9.45 -4.48
C SER A 92 -17.71 10.70 -4.16
N SER A 93 -18.06 11.47 -5.18
CA SER A 93 -19.03 12.57 -5.08
C SER A 93 -20.27 12.20 -5.87
N ASP A 94 -21.45 12.37 -5.27
CA ASP A 94 -22.72 11.98 -5.87
C ASP A 94 -23.20 12.98 -6.94
N VAL A 95 -22.53 14.14 -7.10
CA VAL A 95 -23.01 15.23 -7.96
C VAL A 95 -21.89 15.79 -8.83
N GLY A 96 -21.78 15.33 -10.09
CA GLY A 96 -21.07 15.99 -11.20
C GLY A 96 -19.57 16.29 -11.03
N CYS A 97 -18.99 16.01 -9.87
CA CYS A 97 -17.61 16.31 -9.53
C CYS A 97 -16.76 15.04 -9.69
N MET A 98 -15.53 15.23 -10.19
CA MET A 98 -14.50 14.20 -10.12
C MET A 98 -14.26 13.86 -8.65
N GLY A 99 -14.27 12.58 -8.31
CA GLY A 99 -13.98 12.14 -6.94
C GLY A 99 -12.58 12.55 -6.50
N HIS A 100 -12.33 12.48 -5.19
CA HIS A 100 -11.14 13.05 -4.57
C HIS A 100 -10.44 12.01 -3.68
N TYR A 101 -9.11 12.05 -3.63
CA TYR A 101 -8.32 11.13 -2.82
C TYR A 101 -7.86 11.76 -1.52
N LYS A 102 -8.16 11.08 -0.40
CA LYS A 102 -7.63 11.43 0.91
C LYS A 102 -6.61 10.39 1.36
N SER A 103 -5.62 10.83 2.13
CA SER A 103 -4.67 9.91 2.76
C SER A 103 -4.87 9.87 4.27
N TYR A 104 -4.98 8.67 4.79
CA TYR A 104 -5.14 8.37 6.20
C TYR A 104 -3.80 7.83 6.68
N VAL A 105 -3.12 8.55 7.56
CA VAL A 105 -1.74 8.27 7.97
C VAL A 105 -1.71 7.97 9.46
N ARG A 106 -1.08 6.87 9.83
CA ARG A 106 -0.87 6.48 11.22
C ARG A 106 0.45 7.00 11.74
N ARG A 107 0.40 7.79 12.81
CA ARG A 107 1.59 8.30 13.49
C ARG A 107 2.27 7.23 14.34
N ALA A 108 3.54 7.45 14.69
CA ALA A 108 4.31 6.56 15.55
C ALA A 108 3.63 6.35 16.93
N THR A 109 2.98 7.40 17.43
CA THR A 109 2.14 7.44 18.64
C THR A 109 0.87 6.59 18.55
N GLY A 110 0.51 6.09 17.37
CA GLY A 110 -0.61 5.18 17.16
C GLY A 110 -1.89 5.83 16.64
N PHE A 111 -2.06 7.15 16.80
CA PHE A 111 -3.24 7.85 16.30
C PHE A 111 -3.21 8.06 14.78
N TRP A 112 -4.38 8.22 14.19
CA TRP A 112 -4.55 8.47 12.76
C TRP A 112 -4.78 9.95 12.46
N GLU A 113 -4.23 10.38 11.35
CA GLU A 113 -4.45 11.69 10.74
C GLU A 113 -5.05 11.51 9.36
N VAL A 114 -5.86 12.48 8.93
CA VAL A 114 -6.33 12.60 7.56
C VAL A 114 -5.68 13.82 6.92
N HIS A 115 -5.09 13.59 5.75
CA HIS A 115 -4.55 14.61 4.88
C HIS A 115 -5.46 14.68 3.64
N ASP A 116 -6.09 15.83 3.51
CA ASP A 116 -7.07 16.18 2.48
C ASP A 116 -6.58 17.50 1.89
N ASP A 117 -6.26 17.52 0.59
CA ASP A 117 -5.66 18.70 -0.05
C ASP A 117 -6.66 19.88 -0.16
N LEU A 118 -7.96 19.60 -0.06
CA LEU A 118 -9.02 20.60 0.03
C LEU A 118 -9.07 21.25 1.42
N CYS A 119 -8.46 20.62 2.42
CA CYS A 119 -8.37 21.13 3.78
C CYS A 119 -6.98 21.70 4.07
N ARG A 120 -6.91 22.97 4.50
CA ARG A 120 -5.63 23.61 4.87
C ARG A 120 -4.93 23.01 6.10
N LYS A 121 -5.67 22.26 6.94
CA LYS A 121 -5.16 21.70 8.20
C LYS A 121 -5.26 20.18 8.17
N ILE A 122 -4.22 19.54 8.71
CA ILE A 122 -4.22 18.10 8.99
C ILE A 122 -5.10 17.86 10.22
N ASN A 123 -6.04 16.93 10.11
CA ASN A 123 -6.98 16.60 11.18
C ASN A 123 -6.70 15.22 11.74
N ARG A 124 -6.94 15.02 13.04
CA ARG A 124 -7.01 13.66 13.59
C ARG A 124 -8.28 12.99 13.09
N THR A 125 -8.20 11.69 12.86
CA THR A 125 -9.35 10.87 12.44
C THR A 125 -9.51 9.66 13.38
N SER A 126 -10.76 9.22 13.50
CA SER A 126 -11.11 8.06 14.31
C SER A 126 -10.79 6.77 13.56
N GLU A 127 -10.40 5.72 14.28
CA GLU A 127 -10.27 4.38 13.68
C GLU A 127 -11.62 3.81 13.20
N LYS A 128 -12.73 4.38 13.69
CA LYS A 128 -14.09 4.04 13.25
C LYS A 128 -14.50 4.72 11.95
N THR A 129 -13.68 5.63 11.40
CA THR A 129 -13.96 6.30 10.13
C THR A 129 -14.04 5.29 8.99
N GLU A 130 -15.12 5.37 8.22
CA GLU A 130 -15.34 4.56 7.02
C GLU A 130 -14.60 5.16 5.83
N ILE A 131 -13.93 4.31 5.04
CA ILE A 131 -13.13 4.69 3.88
C ILE A 131 -13.32 3.68 2.74
N THR A 132 -13.08 4.10 1.50
CA THR A 132 -12.88 3.22 0.35
C THR A 132 -11.39 3.14 0.03
N PRO A 133 -10.63 2.19 0.61
CA PRO A 133 -9.18 2.14 0.44
C PRO A 133 -8.80 1.59 -0.94
N HIS A 134 -7.96 2.32 -1.66
CA HIS A 134 -7.40 1.89 -2.96
C HIS A 134 -5.94 1.48 -2.84
N ILE A 135 -5.17 2.08 -1.93
CA ILE A 135 -3.77 1.71 -1.72
C ILE A 135 -3.50 1.64 -0.22
N LEU A 136 -2.84 0.57 0.21
CA LEU A 136 -2.29 0.44 1.55
C LEU A 136 -0.77 0.56 1.50
N PHE A 137 -0.21 1.27 2.46
CA PHE A 137 1.22 1.47 2.59
C PHE A 137 1.73 0.88 3.89
N PHE A 138 2.70 -0.02 3.76
CA PHE A 138 3.33 -0.72 4.87
C PHE A 138 4.84 -0.47 4.94
N ILE A 139 5.38 -0.43 6.16
CA ILE A 139 6.81 -0.35 6.42
C ILE A 139 7.31 -1.58 7.16
N LYS A 140 8.50 -2.07 6.83
CA LYS A 140 9.15 -3.19 7.50
C LYS A 140 9.38 -2.81 8.96
N LYS A 141 8.83 -3.58 9.91
CA LYS A 141 9.16 -3.39 11.33
C LYS A 141 10.65 -3.73 11.51
N LYS A 142 11.41 -2.82 12.10
CA LYS A 142 12.77 -3.14 12.55
C LYS A 142 12.63 -4.24 13.61
N GLN A 143 13.32 -5.35 13.42
CA GLN A 143 13.67 -6.21 14.53
C GLN A 143 14.53 -5.38 15.50
N ASN A 144 14.33 -5.53 16.81
CA ASN A 144 14.94 -4.69 17.85
C ASN A 144 16.45 -4.48 17.64
N ILE A 145 16.80 -3.42 16.92
CA ILE A 145 18.15 -2.88 16.83
C ILE A 145 17.99 -1.40 17.10
N LYS A 146 18.63 -0.97 18.19
CA LYS A 146 18.59 0.36 18.75
C LYS A 146 18.99 1.39 17.68
N TYR A 147 18.12 2.38 17.48
CA TYR A 147 18.26 3.59 16.65
C TYR A 147 18.24 3.42 15.13
N THR A 148 17.30 4.11 14.47
CA THR A 148 17.61 4.93 13.28
C THR A 148 16.43 5.86 12.97
N PHE A 149 16.77 7.10 12.61
CA PHE A 149 15.91 8.17 12.11
C PHE A 149 15.04 7.73 10.93
N MET A 150 13.89 8.37 10.79
CA MET A 150 12.88 8.14 9.75
C MET A 150 12.83 9.38 8.85
N GLU A 151 13.36 9.28 7.64
CA GLU A 151 13.09 10.25 6.56
C GLU A 151 11.87 9.78 5.78
N ILE A 152 10.85 10.62 5.72
CA ILE A 152 9.65 10.40 4.92
C ILE A 152 9.86 11.10 3.58
N HIS A 153 10.16 10.33 2.53
CA HIS A 153 10.08 10.84 1.16
C HIS A 153 8.65 10.71 0.67
N ILE A 154 7.89 11.80 0.75
CA ILE A 154 6.59 11.92 0.06
C ILE A 154 6.92 12.19 -1.41
N LEU A 155 6.76 11.17 -2.26
CA LEU A 155 6.88 11.34 -3.71
C LEU A 155 5.64 12.07 -4.22
N PHE A 156 5.74 13.39 -4.39
CA PHE A 156 4.82 14.13 -5.24
C PHE A 156 5.22 13.92 -6.69
N TYR A 157 4.40 13.18 -7.44
CA TYR A 157 4.52 13.13 -8.89
C TYR A 157 4.12 14.52 -9.42
N LYS A 158 5.09 15.34 -9.83
CA LYS A 158 4.78 16.53 -10.63
C LYS A 158 4.35 16.05 -12.02
N PRO A 159 3.18 16.46 -12.54
CA PRO A 159 2.90 16.28 -13.95
C PRO A 159 3.93 17.10 -14.75
N ILE A 160 4.53 16.46 -15.74
CA ILE A 160 5.26 17.15 -16.79
C ILE A 160 4.19 17.86 -17.62
N ILE A 161 4.19 19.19 -17.58
CA ILE A 161 3.52 20.03 -18.58
C ILE A 161 4.57 20.36 -19.64
#